data_AF-A0AB39TDC9-F1
#
_entry.id   AF-A0AB39TDC9-F1
#
_cell.length_a   1.000
_cell.length_b   1.000
_cell.length_c   1.000
_cell.angle_alpha   90.00
_cell.angle_beta   90.00
_cell.angle_gamma   90.00
#
_symmetry.space_group_name_H-M   'P 1'
#
loop_
_entity.id
_entity.type
_entity.pdbx_description
1 polymer ?
#
loop_
_entity_poly.entity_id
_entity_poly.type
_entity_poly.pdbx_seq_one_letter_code
_entity_poly.pdbx_strand_id
1 'polypeptide(L)'
;MGFEGLMESWEATWPEGRETFDRVRAAHREAALAGVDLMAQSPLATGLLGLMRAVEQADDGSLCAAVRACTKASGALGMLMNKAVENPEIVRQPMNHVMWDQWARVGGIAPDGAAGEAAIALSTVQYLLIPGWSDDLHHNQAFMDNLLHNPPKARPSRYEGAEEA
;
A
#
# COMPACT_ATOMS: atom_id res chain seq x y z
N MET A 1 -2.72 -21.69 5.56
CA MET A 1 -1.44 -21.09 5.11
C MET A 1 -1.10 -20.03 6.15
N GLY A 2 0.06 -20.13 6.83
CA GLY A 2 0.47 -19.17 7.87
C GLY A 2 1.27 -18.00 7.28
N PHE A 3 1.71 -17.06 8.13
CA PHE A 3 2.51 -15.88 7.74
C PHE A 3 3.69 -16.22 6.81
N GLU A 4 4.51 -17.21 7.18
CA GLU A 4 5.67 -17.60 6.38
C GLU A 4 5.27 -18.14 5.01
N GLY A 5 4.20 -18.93 4.92
CA GLY A 5 3.69 -19.42 3.64
C GLY A 5 3.15 -18.30 2.74
N LEU A 6 2.62 -17.22 3.32
CA LEU A 6 2.22 -16.03 2.58
C LEU A 6 3.44 -15.26 2.07
N MET A 7 4.46 -15.06 2.91
CA MET A 7 5.70 -14.36 2.52
C MET A 7 6.47 -15.13 1.44
N GLU A 8 6.55 -16.46 1.54
CA GLU A 8 7.15 -17.33 0.52
C GLU A 8 6.41 -17.20 -0.83
N SER A 9 5.08 -17.18 -0.80
CA SER A 9 4.27 -17.02 -2.02
C SER A 9 4.44 -15.63 -2.65
N TRP A 10 4.62 -14.59 -1.83
CA TRP A 10 4.88 -13.24 -2.31
C TRP A 10 6.29 -13.06 -2.86
N GLU A 11 7.32 -13.62 -2.20
CA GLU A 11 8.68 -13.64 -2.74
C GLU A 11 8.79 -14.39 -4.07
N ALA A 12 8.05 -15.49 -4.21
CA ALA A 12 8.00 -16.24 -5.47
C ALA A 12 7.33 -15.44 -6.60
N THR A 13 6.43 -14.53 -6.26
CA THR A 13 5.68 -13.71 -7.23
C THR A 13 6.39 -12.39 -7.53
N TRP A 14 7.16 -11.86 -6.57
CA TRP A 14 7.86 -10.59 -6.69
C TRP A 14 9.30 -10.68 -6.13
N PRO A 15 10.24 -11.24 -6.89
CA PRO A 15 11.60 -11.50 -6.42
C PRO A 15 12.38 -10.23 -6.03
N GLU A 16 12.11 -9.10 -6.69
CA GLU A 16 12.73 -7.80 -6.41
C GLU A 16 12.25 -7.20 -5.08
N GLY A 17 11.13 -7.67 -4.53
CA GLY A 17 10.52 -7.21 -3.27
C GLY A 17 11.20 -7.76 -2.01
N ARG A 18 12.27 -8.55 -2.14
CA ARG A 18 12.90 -9.29 -1.04
C ARG A 18 13.24 -8.44 0.19
N GLU A 19 13.84 -7.27 -0.02
CA GLU A 19 14.20 -6.36 1.07
C GLU A 19 12.96 -5.87 1.84
N THR A 20 11.86 -5.64 1.13
CA THR A 20 10.56 -5.25 1.72
C THR A 20 9.99 -6.41 2.55
N PHE A 21 10.01 -7.63 2.02
CA PHE A 21 9.51 -8.81 2.74
C PHE A 21 10.34 -9.12 3.99
N ASP A 22 11.65 -8.90 3.95
CA ASP A 22 12.52 -9.06 5.12
C ASP A 22 12.20 -8.05 6.23
N ARG A 23 11.88 -6.80 5.88
CA ARG A 23 11.39 -5.81 6.86
C ARG A 23 10.06 -6.21 7.47
N VAL A 24 9.14 -6.73 6.66
CA VAL A 24 7.83 -7.22 7.13
C VAL A 24 8.01 -8.41 8.08
N ARG A 25 8.89 -9.37 7.74
CA ARG A 25 9.25 -10.49 8.63
C ARG A 25 9.90 -10.03 9.94
N ALA A 26 10.73 -9.00 9.90
CA ALA A 26 11.35 -8.44 11.10
C ALA A 26 10.29 -7.82 12.03
N ALA A 27 9.37 -7.02 11.48
CA ALA A 27 8.27 -6.44 12.26
C ALA A 27 7.35 -7.50 12.89
N HIS A 28 7.04 -8.58 12.16
CA HIS A 28 6.27 -9.71 12.70
C HIS A 28 7.01 -10.43 13.83
N ARG A 29 8.33 -10.60 13.72
CA ARG A 29 9.15 -11.19 14.79
C ARG A 29 9.18 -10.31 16.04
N GLU A 30 9.37 -9.00 15.88
CA GLU A 30 9.35 -8.05 17.01
C GLU A 30 8.01 -8.04 17.73
N ALA A 31 6.90 -8.03 16.98
CA ALA A 31 5.57 -8.09 17.57
C ALA A 31 5.31 -9.42 18.29
N ALA A 32 5.74 -10.55 17.72
CA ALA A 32 5.63 -11.85 18.37
C ALA A 32 6.42 -11.91 19.68
N LEU A 33 7.62 -11.30 19.72
CA LEU A 33 8.42 -11.17 20.95
C LEU A 33 7.72 -10.31 22.01
N ALA A 34 6.90 -9.35 21.60
CA ALA A 34 6.03 -8.55 22.47
C ALA A 34 4.69 -9.25 22.82
N GLY A 35 4.47 -10.49 22.37
CA GLY A 35 3.23 -11.24 22.61
C GLY A 35 2.05 -10.79 21.73
N VAL A 36 2.32 -10.05 20.66
CA VAL A 36 1.31 -9.53 19.74
C VAL A 36 1.34 -10.34 18.43
N ASP A 37 0.23 -10.98 18.10
CA ASP A 37 0.05 -11.61 16.79
C ASP A 37 -0.50 -10.59 15.79
N LEU A 38 0.38 -10.08 14.93
CA LEU A 38 -0.01 -9.16 13.85
C LEU A 38 -0.80 -9.86 12.74
N MET A 39 -0.60 -11.16 12.53
CA MET A 39 -1.38 -11.89 11.52
C MET A 39 -2.82 -12.07 11.95
N ALA A 40 -3.09 -12.29 13.25
CA ALA A 40 -4.45 -12.38 13.76
C ALA A 40 -5.25 -11.08 13.57
N GLN A 41 -4.57 -9.95 13.38
CA GLN A 41 -5.17 -8.64 13.10
C GLN A 41 -5.38 -8.40 11.61
N SER A 42 -4.79 -9.23 10.74
CA SER A 42 -4.94 -9.11 9.30
C SER A 42 -6.28 -9.69 8.85
N PRO A 43 -6.98 -9.05 7.90
CA PRO A 43 -8.07 -9.68 7.15
C PRO A 43 -7.68 -11.02 6.48
N LEU A 44 -6.38 -11.27 6.30
CA LEU A 44 -5.82 -12.51 5.79
C LEU A 44 -5.67 -13.62 6.84
N ALA A 45 -5.94 -13.36 8.12
CA ALA A 45 -5.82 -14.35 9.21
C ALA A 45 -6.58 -15.65 8.91
N THR A 46 -7.74 -15.50 8.28
CA THR A 46 -8.66 -16.58 7.87
C THR A 46 -8.42 -17.08 6.44
N GLY A 47 -7.39 -16.57 5.76
CA GLY A 47 -7.08 -16.88 4.37
C GLY A 47 -8.19 -16.47 3.39
N LEU A 48 -8.14 -17.04 2.18
CA LEU A 48 -9.07 -16.75 1.07
C LEU A 48 -10.55 -16.89 1.48
N LEU A 49 -10.88 -17.87 2.32
CA LEU A 49 -12.26 -18.10 2.78
C LEU A 49 -12.80 -16.93 3.62
N GLY A 50 -11.97 -16.32 4.44
CA GLY A 50 -12.38 -15.14 5.20
C GLY A 50 -12.53 -13.90 4.32
N LEU A 51 -11.66 -13.75 3.31
CA LEU A 51 -11.80 -12.69 2.32
C LEU A 51 -13.11 -12.83 1.54
N MET A 52 -13.44 -14.03 1.08
CA MET A 52 -14.69 -14.30 0.36
C MET A 52 -15.91 -14.00 1.25
N ARG A 53 -15.91 -14.47 2.50
CA ARG A 53 -16.99 -14.17 3.45
C ARG A 53 -17.16 -12.68 3.72
N ALA A 54 -16.07 -11.93 3.83
CA ALA A 54 -16.13 -10.49 4.03
C ALA A 54 -16.79 -9.76 2.85
N VAL A 55 -16.52 -10.22 1.62
CA VAL A 55 -17.18 -9.72 0.42
C VAL A 55 -18.65 -10.13 0.37
N GLU A 56 -18.97 -11.38 0.68
CA GLU A 56 -20.35 -11.91 0.68
C GLU A 56 -21.24 -11.26 1.76
N GLN A 57 -20.66 -10.85 2.89
CA GLN A 57 -21.39 -10.24 4.01
C GLN A 57 -21.49 -8.71 3.91
N ALA A 58 -20.71 -8.09 3.02
CA ALA A 58 -20.78 -6.66 2.81
C ALA A 58 -22.08 -6.29 2.09
N ASP A 59 -22.69 -5.18 2.52
CA ASP A 59 -23.75 -4.55 1.74
C ASP A 59 -23.18 -4.06 0.39
N ASP A 60 -23.97 -4.21 -0.68
CA ASP A 60 -23.59 -3.81 -2.05
C ASP A 60 -23.14 -2.34 -2.12
N GLY A 61 -23.77 -1.46 -1.34
CA GLY A 61 -23.38 -0.04 -1.27
C GLY A 61 -21.97 0.14 -0.71
N SER A 62 -21.69 -0.52 0.40
CA SER A 62 -20.39 -0.51 1.09
C SER A 62 -19.29 -1.14 0.25
N LEU A 63 -19.58 -2.27 -0.41
CA LEU A 63 -18.65 -2.93 -1.33
C LEU A 63 -18.33 -2.05 -2.54
N CYS A 64 -19.34 -1.43 -3.15
CA CYS A 64 -19.16 -0.51 -4.28
C CYS A 64 -18.34 0.72 -3.87
N ALA A 65 -18.60 1.29 -2.69
CA ALA A 65 -17.83 2.40 -2.15
C ALA A 65 -16.36 2.00 -1.92
N ALA A 66 -16.11 0.83 -1.33
CA ALA A 66 -14.78 0.29 -1.08
C ALA A 66 -13.99 0.09 -2.38
N VAL A 67 -14.56 -0.61 -3.37
CA VAL A 67 -13.92 -0.85 -4.67
C VAL A 67 -13.58 0.48 -5.35
N ARG A 68 -14.51 1.44 -5.35
CA ARG A 68 -14.31 2.75 -5.95
C ARG A 68 -13.19 3.53 -5.26
N ALA A 69 -13.18 3.57 -3.93
CA ALA A 69 -12.15 4.28 -3.15
C ALA A 69 -10.77 3.66 -3.39
N CYS A 70 -10.65 2.34 -3.27
CA CYS A 70 -9.39 1.63 -3.49
C CYS A 70 -8.87 1.79 -4.92
N THR A 71 -9.74 1.68 -5.94
CA THR A 71 -9.35 1.89 -7.34
C THR A 71 -8.80 3.30 -7.58
N LYS A 72 -9.48 4.32 -7.05
CA LYS A 72 -9.05 5.71 -7.21
C LYS A 72 -7.72 5.98 -6.52
N ALA A 73 -7.58 5.55 -5.27
CA ALA A 73 -6.38 5.76 -4.48
C ALA A 73 -5.16 5.04 -5.11
N SER A 74 -5.33 3.80 -5.57
CA SER A 74 -4.29 3.07 -6.30
C SER A 74 -3.91 3.74 -7.62
N GLY A 75 -4.90 4.24 -8.38
CA GLY A 75 -4.66 5.00 -9.61
C GLY A 75 -3.89 6.31 -9.37
N ALA A 76 -4.26 7.06 -8.32
CA ALA A 76 -3.55 8.27 -7.92
C ALA A 76 -2.10 7.98 -7.54
N LEU A 77 -1.86 6.91 -6.75
CA LEU A 77 -0.52 6.47 -6.41
C LEU A 77 0.28 6.08 -7.66
N GLY A 78 -0.30 5.32 -8.60
CA GLY A 78 0.35 4.96 -9.86
C GLY A 78 0.79 6.18 -10.68
N MET A 79 -0.07 7.20 -10.77
CA MET A 79 0.29 8.47 -11.41
C MET A 79 1.44 9.20 -10.71
N LEU A 80 1.47 9.20 -9.37
CA LEU A 80 2.58 9.78 -8.59
C LEU A 80 3.88 9.01 -8.82
N MET A 81 3.85 7.67 -8.83
CA MET A 81 5.01 6.83 -9.10
C MET A 81 5.58 7.08 -10.49
N ASN A 82 4.73 7.26 -11.50
CA ASN A 82 5.18 7.64 -12.84
C ASN A 82 5.85 9.02 -12.87
N LYS A 83 5.30 10.01 -12.15
CA LYS A 83 5.88 11.37 -12.04
C LYS A 83 7.16 11.39 -11.18
N ALA A 84 7.36 10.42 -10.31
CA ALA A 84 8.54 10.33 -9.46
C ALA A 84 9.84 10.15 -10.26
N VAL A 85 9.76 9.64 -11.49
CA VAL A 85 10.91 9.52 -12.40
C VAL A 85 11.57 10.88 -12.64
N GLU A 86 10.77 11.94 -12.79
CA GLU A 86 11.25 13.31 -13.03
C GLU A 86 11.32 14.15 -11.74
N ASN A 87 10.51 13.80 -10.73
CA ASN A 87 10.45 14.52 -9.46
C ASN A 87 10.29 13.55 -8.27
N PRO A 88 11.39 12.95 -7.78
CA PRO A 88 11.33 11.95 -6.71
C PRO A 88 10.70 12.46 -5.41
N GLU A 89 10.74 13.77 -5.16
CA GLU A 89 10.13 14.36 -3.95
C GLU A 89 8.59 14.25 -3.94
N ILE A 90 7.96 14.01 -5.10
CA ILE A 90 6.50 13.89 -5.20
C ILE A 90 5.97 12.64 -4.48
N VAL A 91 6.76 11.55 -4.44
CA VAL A 91 6.41 10.30 -3.74
C VAL A 91 7.00 10.22 -2.34
N ARG A 92 8.03 11.00 -2.03
CA ARG A 92 8.63 11.05 -0.69
C ARG A 92 7.67 11.56 0.38
N GLN A 93 6.72 12.44 0.02
CA GLN A 93 5.74 12.96 0.98
C GLN A 93 4.65 11.94 1.32
N PRO A 94 4.01 11.25 0.33
CA PRO A 94 3.10 10.13 0.61
C PRO A 94 3.72 9.03 1.46
N MET A 95 5.01 8.74 1.29
CA MET A 95 5.72 7.74 2.10
C MET A 95 5.74 8.01 3.61
N ASN A 96 5.48 9.25 4.05
CA ASN A 96 5.41 9.61 5.47
C ASN A 96 3.97 9.57 6.02
N HIS A 97 2.97 9.26 5.20
CA HIS A 97 1.57 9.16 5.63
C HIS A 97 1.30 7.80 6.28
N VAL A 98 0.44 7.74 7.31
CA VAL A 98 0.09 6.49 8.01
C VAL A 98 -0.45 5.42 7.05
N MET A 99 -1.20 5.85 6.05
CA MET A 99 -1.73 4.99 4.99
C MET A 99 -0.64 4.31 4.16
N TRP A 100 0.54 4.91 4.01
CA TRP A 100 1.66 4.28 3.31
C TRP A 100 2.21 3.09 4.08
N ASP A 101 2.35 3.21 5.41
CA ASP A 101 2.72 2.10 6.27
C ASP A 101 1.65 1.00 6.25
N GLN A 102 0.37 1.39 6.29
CA GLN A 102 -0.75 0.46 6.16
C GLN A 102 -0.71 -0.29 4.82
N TRP A 103 -0.54 0.40 3.69
CA TRP A 103 -0.42 -0.23 2.37
C TRP A 103 0.85 -1.09 2.22
N ALA A 104 1.99 -0.63 2.72
CA ALA A 104 3.25 -1.37 2.64
C ALA A 104 3.22 -2.65 3.47
N ARG A 105 2.55 -2.64 4.64
CA ARG A 105 2.38 -3.82 5.50
C ARG A 105 1.44 -4.86 4.92
N VAL A 106 0.55 -4.48 3.99
CA VAL A 106 -0.53 -5.37 3.53
C VAL A 106 -0.60 -5.55 2.01
N GLY A 107 0.37 -5.01 1.25
CA GLY A 107 0.47 -5.21 -0.20
C GLY A 107 -0.40 -4.28 -1.05
N GLY A 108 -0.71 -3.07 -0.58
CA GLY A 108 -1.61 -2.10 -1.23
C GLY A 108 -1.05 -1.38 -2.47
N ILE A 109 0.22 -1.61 -2.83
CA ILE A 109 0.76 -1.11 -4.10
C ILE A 109 0.25 -2.03 -5.20
N ALA A 110 -0.60 -1.50 -6.08
CA ALA A 110 -1.14 -2.23 -7.22
C ALA A 110 -0.23 -2.05 -8.45
N PRO A 111 0.64 -3.03 -8.80
CA PRO A 111 1.36 -3.01 -10.07
C PRO A 111 0.40 -3.26 -11.24
N ASP A 112 0.84 -3.03 -12.48
CA ASP A 112 0.00 -3.33 -13.65
C ASP A 112 -0.34 -4.82 -13.76
N GLY A 113 -1.50 -5.12 -14.37
CA GLY A 113 -1.95 -6.49 -14.64
C GLY A 113 -2.59 -7.19 -13.44
N ALA A 114 -2.61 -8.52 -13.47
CA ALA A 114 -3.34 -9.36 -12.50
C ALA A 114 -2.90 -9.15 -11.03
N ALA A 115 -1.66 -8.73 -10.80
CA ALA A 115 -1.16 -8.42 -9.47
C ALA A 115 -1.78 -7.12 -8.90
N GLY A 116 -2.09 -6.14 -9.76
CA GLY A 116 -2.81 -4.92 -9.36
C GLY A 116 -4.27 -5.17 -9.01
N GLU A 117 -4.94 -6.02 -9.79
CA GLU A 117 -6.31 -6.45 -9.50
C GLU A 117 -6.40 -7.17 -8.15
N ALA A 118 -5.43 -8.03 -7.84
CA ALA A 118 -5.32 -8.69 -6.55
C ALA A 118 -5.08 -7.69 -5.39
N ALA A 119 -4.20 -6.70 -5.58
CA ALA A 119 -3.95 -5.66 -4.58
C ALA A 119 -5.20 -4.78 -4.31
N ILE A 120 -5.98 -4.46 -5.34
CA ILE A 120 -7.25 -3.73 -5.22
C ILE A 120 -8.28 -4.58 -4.46
N ALA A 121 -8.40 -5.88 -4.75
CA ALA A 121 -9.31 -6.77 -4.05
C ALA A 121 -8.96 -6.90 -2.56
N LEU A 122 -7.68 -7.02 -2.23
CA LEU A 122 -7.19 -7.04 -0.85
C LEU A 122 -7.45 -5.72 -0.11
N SER A 123 -7.18 -4.59 -0.77
CA SER A 123 -7.46 -3.26 -0.22
C SER A 123 -8.95 -3.02 0.01
N THR A 124 -9.81 -3.58 -0.85
CA THR A 124 -11.27 -3.52 -0.72
C THR A 124 -11.73 -4.26 0.53
N VAL A 125 -11.19 -5.44 0.80
CA VAL A 125 -11.55 -6.19 2.01
C VAL A 125 -11.02 -5.49 3.27
N GLN A 126 -9.84 -4.86 3.21
CA GLN A 126 -9.30 -4.07 4.33
C GLN A 126 -10.17 -2.85 4.63
N TYR A 127 -10.63 -2.15 3.60
CA TYR A 127 -11.57 -1.03 3.72
C TYR A 127 -12.84 -1.44 4.47
N LEU A 128 -13.33 -2.65 4.25
CA LEU A 128 -14.56 -3.16 4.88
C LEU A 128 -14.33 -3.60 6.34
N LEU A 129 -13.14 -4.12 6.67
CA LEU A 129 -12.92 -4.83 7.92
C LEU A 129 -12.05 -4.09 8.95
N ILE A 130 -11.21 -3.15 8.53
CA ILE A 130 -10.29 -2.45 9.43
C ILE A 130 -10.89 -1.09 9.82
N PRO A 131 -11.22 -0.86 11.10
CA PRO A 131 -11.71 0.44 11.55
C PRO A 131 -10.71 1.56 11.25
N GLY A 132 -11.21 2.70 10.74
CA GLY A 132 -10.39 3.85 10.37
C GLY A 132 -9.73 3.78 8.99
N TRP A 133 -9.71 2.61 8.35
CA TRP A 133 -9.11 2.44 7.01
C TRP A 133 -9.75 3.33 5.95
N SER A 134 -11.07 3.46 5.98
CA SER A 134 -11.81 4.32 5.05
C SER A 134 -11.39 5.79 5.18
N ASP A 135 -11.31 6.31 6.40
CA ASP A 135 -10.96 7.71 6.65
C ASP A 135 -9.49 7.99 6.29
N ASP A 136 -8.58 7.09 6.68
CA ASP A 136 -7.15 7.20 6.34
C ASP A 136 -6.93 7.12 4.81
N LEU A 137 -7.66 6.25 4.12
CA LEU A 137 -7.60 6.12 2.66
C LEU A 137 -8.10 7.37 1.96
N HIS A 138 -9.24 7.93 2.41
CA HIS A 138 -9.79 9.16 1.83
C HIS A 138 -8.89 10.38 2.06
N HIS A 139 -8.34 10.54 3.26
CA HIS A 139 -7.38 11.60 3.54
C HIS A 139 -6.11 11.45 2.69
N ASN A 140 -5.57 10.23 2.59
CA ASN A 140 -4.40 9.97 1.77
C ASN A 140 -4.70 10.22 0.27
N GLN A 141 -5.88 9.85 -0.21
CA GLN A 141 -6.29 10.11 -1.58
C GLN A 141 -6.35 11.61 -1.86
N ALA A 142 -7.00 12.40 -1.01
CA ALA A 142 -7.05 13.86 -1.16
C ALA A 142 -5.64 14.50 -1.15
N PHE A 143 -4.74 13.97 -0.32
CA PHE A 143 -3.35 14.38 -0.28
C PHE A 143 -2.60 14.07 -1.59
N MET A 144 -2.74 12.84 -2.11
CA MET A 144 -2.16 12.44 -3.39
C MET A 144 -2.70 13.26 -4.56
N ASP A 145 -4.02 13.50 -4.59
CA ASP A 145 -4.67 14.35 -5.58
C ASP A 145 -4.09 15.77 -5.53
N ASN A 146 -3.91 16.35 -4.34
CA ASN A 146 -3.28 17.66 -4.22
C ASN A 146 -1.83 17.67 -4.76
N LEU A 147 -1.04 16.63 -4.51
CA LEU A 147 0.33 16.53 -5.05
C LEU A 147 0.38 16.41 -6.57
N LEU A 148 -0.62 15.76 -7.17
CA LEU A 148 -0.73 15.67 -8.63
C LEU A 148 -1.02 17.03 -9.28
N HIS A 149 -1.82 17.87 -8.61
CA HIS A 149 -2.17 19.21 -9.10
C HIS A 149 -1.12 20.27 -8.73
N ASN A 150 -0.48 20.12 -7.57
CA ASN A 150 0.47 21.06 -6.99
C ASN A 150 1.78 20.34 -6.62
N PRO A 151 2.56 19.86 -7.61
CA PRO A 151 3.76 19.09 -7.32
C PRO A 151 4.80 19.94 -6.59
N PRO A 152 5.53 19.38 -5.61
CA PRO A 152 6.62 20.08 -4.95
C PRO A 152 7.68 20.47 -6.00
N LYS A 153 8.23 21.67 -5.88
CA LYS A 153 9.31 22.10 -6.77
C LYS A 153 10.48 21.14 -6.63
N ALA A 154 10.98 20.62 -7.75
CA ALA A 154 12.21 19.84 -7.77
C ALA A 154 13.31 20.67 -7.09
N ARG A 155 14.03 20.07 -6.13
CA ARG A 155 15.23 20.73 -5.58
C ARG A 155 16.20 20.93 -6.75
N PRO A 156 16.75 22.15 -6.96
CA PRO A 156 17.75 22.35 -7.98
C PRO A 156 18.92 21.41 -7.72
N SER A 157 19.35 20.70 -8.77
CA SER A 157 20.54 19.86 -8.75
C SER A 157 21.72 20.69 -8.25
N ARG A 158 22.40 20.24 -7.18
CA ARG A 158 23.63 20.89 -6.68
C ARG A 158 24.86 20.66 -7.57
N TYR A 159 24.68 20.29 -8.84
CA TYR A 159 25.74 20.06 -9.81
C TYR A 159 25.69 21.06 -10.97
N GLU A 160 25.74 22.34 -10.66
CA GLU A 160 26.24 23.37 -11.59
C GLU A 160 27.12 24.32 -10.79
N GLY A 161 28.43 24.26 -11.01
CA GLY A 161 29.40 25.13 -10.32
C GLY A 161 30.69 24.43 -9.90
N ALA A 162 31.35 23.74 -10.83
CA ALA A 162 32.79 23.51 -10.76
C ALA A 162 33.38 23.75 -12.15
N GLU A 163 33.27 24.99 -12.62
CA GLU A 163 34.07 25.51 -13.73
C GLU A 163 35.23 26.33 -13.13
N GLU A 164 36.43 25.96 -13.59
CA GLU A 164 37.64 26.76 -13.77
C GLU A 164 38.41 27.28 -12.54
N ALA A 165 39.56 26.63 -12.30
CA ALA A 165 40.79 27.26 -11.83
C ALA A 165 41.99 26.64 -12.57
#